data_AF-A0A4Y9PSD5-F1
#
_entry.id   AF-A0A4Y9PSD5-F1
#
_cell.length_a   1.000
_cell.length_b   1.000
_cell.length_c   1.000
_cell.angle_alpha   90.00
_cell.angle_beta   90.00
_cell.angle_gamma   90.00
#
_symmetry.space_group_name_H-M   'P 1'
#
loop_
_entity.id
_entity.type
_entity.pdbx_description
1 polymer ?
#
loop_
_entity_poly.entity_id
_entity_poly.type
_entity_poly.pdbx_seq_one_letter_code
_entity_poly.pdbx_strand_id
1 'polypeptide(L)'
;MSGVGGLSSSEVLVGGKVGQGWWLVVDEADGPGRIVAGPFPDRGEARWAATLGPEGTRPVYGVRRTDGGLTRKPSPQDWAWLAHLGEQLERLPDDWATVLSDDDPLTTLVVEVTAALAEAGLPLHDSAGPSDEVGGACLIPEPVLGGIVVTWRQHDRMSVDRVHGLAPAALVQQVMNRAVADVLAARGFLVDAFGGASGHVVRPAA
;
A
#
# COMPACT_ATOMS: atom_id res chain seq x y z
N MET A 1 32.92 20.32 -27.18
CA MET A 1 32.03 20.12 -26.01
C MET A 1 30.73 19.54 -26.53
N SER A 2 30.61 18.22 -26.55
CA SER A 2 29.39 17.51 -26.97
C SER A 2 28.72 16.96 -25.72
N GLY A 3 27.49 17.40 -25.49
CA GLY A 3 26.68 17.04 -24.33
C GLY A 3 26.28 15.58 -24.36
N VAL A 4 26.40 14.95 -23.19
CA VAL A 4 25.88 13.62 -22.89
C VAL A 4 24.36 13.70 -22.89
N GLY A 5 23.73 13.08 -23.90
CA GLY A 5 22.30 12.82 -23.92
C GLY A 5 21.96 11.74 -22.90
N GLY A 6 20.97 12.00 -22.05
CA GLY A 6 20.56 11.12 -20.95
C GLY A 6 20.11 9.74 -21.42
N LEU A 7 20.61 8.71 -20.75
CA LEU A 7 20.10 7.35 -20.85
C LEU A 7 18.80 7.28 -20.03
N SER A 8 17.71 6.92 -20.70
CA SER A 8 16.45 6.53 -20.08
C SER A 8 16.62 5.22 -19.31
N SER A 9 16.06 5.09 -18.11
CA SER A 9 16.26 4.02 -17.12
C SER A 9 15.77 2.60 -17.51
N SER A 10 15.83 2.23 -18.80
CA SER A 10 15.36 0.93 -19.31
C SER A 10 16.31 0.32 -20.34
N GLU A 11 17.62 0.40 -20.16
CA GLU A 11 18.55 -0.21 -21.11
C GLU A 11 18.75 -1.71 -20.86
N VAL A 12 18.09 -2.50 -21.71
CA VAL A 12 18.42 -3.90 -21.98
C VAL A 12 19.53 -3.94 -23.03
N LEU A 13 20.68 -4.54 -22.69
CA LEU A 13 21.69 -4.96 -23.67
C LEU A 13 21.79 -6.48 -23.70
N VAL A 14 21.28 -7.06 -24.79
CA VAL A 14 21.39 -8.49 -25.10
C VAL A 14 22.78 -8.78 -25.66
N GLY A 15 23.56 -9.53 -24.89
CA GLY A 15 24.94 -9.91 -25.21
C GLY A 15 25.61 -10.56 -24.00
N GLY A 16 25.10 -11.71 -23.57
CA GLY A 16 25.72 -12.54 -22.51
C GLY A 16 25.79 -11.92 -21.11
N LYS A 17 25.18 -10.75 -20.87
CA LYS A 17 25.15 -10.11 -19.55
C LYS A 17 23.82 -10.37 -18.83
N VAL A 18 23.98 -10.75 -17.57
CA VAL A 18 22.97 -10.85 -16.50
C VAL A 18 22.11 -9.57 -16.49
N GLY A 19 20.90 -9.65 -17.06
CA GLY A 19 19.96 -8.53 -17.14
C GLY A 19 19.04 -8.48 -15.92
N GLN A 20 18.89 -7.30 -15.31
CA GLN A 20 17.81 -7.03 -14.38
C GLN A 20 16.55 -6.67 -15.17
N GLY A 21 15.40 -7.23 -14.83
CA GLY A 21 14.15 -6.93 -15.53
C GLY A 21 13.00 -7.83 -15.14
N TRP A 22 11.93 -7.76 -15.92
CA TRP A 22 10.77 -8.64 -15.78
C TRP A 22 10.98 -9.95 -16.52
N TRP A 23 10.85 -11.07 -15.82
CA TRP A 23 11.01 -12.41 -16.38
C TRP A 23 9.72 -13.20 -16.20
N LEU A 24 9.40 -14.05 -17.16
CA LEU A 24 8.34 -15.04 -16.96
C LEU A 24 8.94 -16.30 -16.34
N VAL A 25 8.33 -16.75 -15.26
CA VAL A 25 8.73 -17.94 -14.52
C VAL A 25 7.54 -18.89 -14.46
N VAL A 26 7.79 -20.17 -14.73
CA VAL A 26 6.85 -21.26 -14.46
C VAL A 26 7.31 -21.94 -13.18
N ASP A 27 6.40 -22.06 -12.21
CA ASP A 27 6.69 -22.79 -10.97
C ASP A 27 6.83 -24.29 -11.30
N GLU A 28 7.94 -24.90 -10.88
CA GLU A 28 8.15 -26.34 -11.02
C GLU A 28 7.74 -27.02 -9.71
N ALA A 29 7.14 -28.22 -9.80
CA ALA A 29 6.51 -28.90 -8.65
C ALA A 29 7.44 -29.08 -7.44
N ASP A 30 8.76 -29.24 -7.66
CA ASP A 30 9.77 -29.48 -6.62
C ASP A 30 11.07 -28.69 -6.83
N GLY A 31 11.00 -27.45 -7.36
CA GLY A 31 12.22 -26.71 -7.70
C GLY A 31 12.08 -25.19 -7.79
N PRO A 32 13.20 -24.46 -7.84
CA PRO A 32 13.18 -23.03 -8.11
C PRO A 32 12.57 -22.81 -9.51
N GLY A 33 11.51 -22.01 -9.59
CA GLY A 33 10.78 -21.79 -10.83
C GLY A 33 11.68 -21.44 -12.02
N ARG A 34 11.37 -22.01 -13.18
CA ARG A 34 12.16 -21.91 -14.39
C ARG A 34 11.82 -20.66 -15.18
N ILE A 35 12.83 -19.89 -15.58
CA ILE A 35 12.66 -18.76 -16.49
C ILE A 35 12.27 -19.30 -17.88
N VAL A 36 11.16 -18.83 -18.44
CA VAL A 36 10.66 -19.23 -19.76
C VAL A 36 10.74 -18.12 -20.81
N ALA A 37 10.75 -16.85 -20.39
CA ALA A 37 10.92 -15.71 -21.29
C ALA A 37 11.40 -14.45 -20.54
N GLY A 38 11.89 -13.45 -21.29
CA GLY A 38 12.33 -12.15 -20.79
C GLY A 38 13.77 -11.77 -21.19
N PRO A 39 14.28 -10.61 -20.75
CA PRO A 39 13.57 -9.65 -19.91
C PRO A 39 12.53 -8.85 -20.72
N PHE A 40 11.38 -8.58 -20.12
CA PHE A 40 10.36 -7.67 -20.66
C PHE A 40 10.64 -6.24 -20.18
N PRO A 41 10.32 -5.21 -20.99
CA PRO A 41 10.58 -3.81 -20.65
C PRO A 41 9.75 -3.34 -19.45
N ASP A 42 8.54 -3.87 -19.27
CA ASP A 42 7.68 -3.53 -18.13
C ASP A 42 6.77 -4.68 -17.65
N ARG A 43 6.09 -4.44 -16.52
CA ARG A 43 5.19 -5.41 -15.88
C ARG A 43 3.97 -5.71 -16.72
N GLY A 44 3.47 -4.73 -17.48
CA GLY A 44 2.29 -4.86 -18.33
C GLY A 44 2.57 -5.81 -19.48
N GLU A 45 3.68 -5.63 -20.20
CA GLU A 45 4.11 -6.54 -21.26
C GLU A 45 4.39 -7.95 -20.72
N ALA A 46 5.05 -8.06 -19.57
CA ALA A 46 5.27 -9.36 -18.94
C ALA A 46 3.94 -10.05 -18.57
N ARG A 47 2.97 -9.32 -18.01
CA ARG A 47 1.64 -9.87 -17.69
C ARG A 47 0.89 -10.30 -18.94
N TRP A 48 0.92 -9.50 -20.00
CA TRP A 48 0.34 -9.85 -21.28
C TRP A 48 0.96 -11.12 -21.85
N ALA A 49 2.29 -11.22 -21.85
CA ALA A 49 2.97 -12.42 -22.31
C ALA A 49 2.66 -13.67 -21.44
N ALA A 50 2.44 -13.49 -20.13
CA ALA A 50 2.05 -14.58 -19.24
C ALA A 50 0.69 -15.19 -19.61
N THR A 51 -0.28 -14.42 -20.10
CA THR A 51 -1.61 -14.95 -20.50
C THR A 51 -1.56 -15.81 -21.76
N LEU A 52 -0.52 -15.64 -22.58
CA LEU A 52 -0.26 -16.46 -23.76
C LEU A 52 0.63 -17.67 -23.46
N GLY A 53 1.21 -17.71 -22.25
CA GLY A 53 2.14 -18.74 -21.82
C GLY A 53 1.45 -19.99 -21.25
N PRO A 54 2.25 -21.00 -20.86
CA PRO A 54 1.74 -22.14 -20.12
C PRO A 54 1.04 -21.74 -18.82
N GLU A 55 0.11 -22.57 -18.35
CA GLU A 55 -0.51 -22.39 -17.03
C GLU A 55 0.54 -22.34 -15.92
N GLY A 56 0.32 -21.49 -14.92
CA GLY A 56 1.29 -21.25 -13.84
C GLY A 56 2.44 -20.30 -14.22
N THR A 57 2.46 -19.77 -15.45
CA THR A 57 3.41 -18.71 -15.83
C THR A 57 3.06 -17.41 -15.11
N ARG A 58 4.06 -16.80 -14.45
CA ARG A 58 3.89 -15.50 -13.81
C ARG A 58 5.09 -14.58 -14.00
N PRO A 59 4.85 -13.26 -14.06
CA PRO A 59 5.92 -12.27 -14.11
C PRO A 59 6.63 -12.15 -12.77
N VAL A 60 7.95 -12.11 -12.80
CA VAL A 60 8.83 -11.95 -11.64
C VAL A 60 9.93 -10.95 -11.97
N TYR A 61 10.10 -9.93 -11.13
CA TYR A 61 11.20 -8.98 -11.28
C TYR A 61 12.47 -9.52 -10.63
N GLY A 62 13.60 -9.39 -11.31
CA GLY A 62 14.86 -9.87 -10.76
C GLY A 62 16.02 -9.86 -11.73
N VAL A 63 17.10 -10.47 -11.26
CA VAL A 63 18.38 -10.55 -11.95
C VAL A 63 18.62 -12.00 -12.36
N ARG A 64 18.72 -12.28 -13.65
CA ARG A 64 19.02 -13.62 -14.17
C ARG A 64 20.48 -13.96 -13.90
N ARG A 65 20.74 -15.00 -13.12
CA ARG A 65 22.09 -15.48 -12.81
C ARG A 65 22.72 -16.22 -13.99
N THR A 66 24.03 -16.43 -13.92
CA THR A 66 24.81 -17.19 -14.91
C THR A 66 24.45 -18.68 -14.96
N ASP A 67 23.95 -19.24 -13.84
CA ASP A 67 23.42 -20.61 -13.75
C ASP A 67 22.03 -20.77 -14.41
N GLY A 68 21.47 -19.70 -14.96
CA GLY A 68 20.14 -19.67 -15.56
C GLY A 68 18.99 -19.42 -14.57
N GLY A 69 19.26 -19.40 -13.27
CA GLY A 69 18.28 -19.10 -12.22
C GLY A 69 17.94 -17.61 -12.09
N LEU A 70 16.88 -17.30 -11.35
CA LEU A 70 16.45 -15.93 -11.08
C LEU A 70 16.69 -15.55 -9.61
N THR A 71 17.49 -14.52 -9.36
CA THR A 71 17.48 -13.84 -8.06
C THR A 71 16.36 -12.81 -8.07
N ARG A 72 15.29 -13.08 -7.30
CA ARG A 72 14.18 -12.11 -7.14
C ARG A 72 14.69 -10.82 -6.51
N LYS A 73 14.13 -9.70 -6.97
CA LYS A 73 14.35 -8.37 -6.40
C LYS A 73 12.99 -7.69 -6.24
N PRO A 74 12.82 -6.78 -5.27
CA PRO A 74 11.67 -5.89 -5.26
C PRO A 74 11.59 -5.16 -6.59
N SER A 75 10.40 -5.15 -7.17
CA SER A 75 10.11 -4.49 -8.44
C SER A 75 10.03 -2.97 -8.27
N PRO A 76 10.13 -2.19 -9.36
CA PRO A 76 9.87 -0.76 -9.29
C PRO A 76 8.50 -0.43 -8.70
N GLN A 77 7.50 -1.29 -8.91
CA GLN A 77 6.17 -1.14 -8.34
C GLN A 77 6.14 -1.46 -6.84
N ASP A 78 6.94 -2.43 -6.37
CA ASP A 78 7.07 -2.70 -4.93
C ASP A 78 7.74 -1.51 -4.23
N TRP A 79 8.76 -0.90 -4.86
CA TRP A 79 9.38 0.32 -4.34
C TRP A 79 8.44 1.51 -4.35
N ALA A 80 7.66 1.70 -5.43
CA ALA A 80 6.65 2.76 -5.50
C ALA A 80 5.57 2.57 -4.43
N TRP A 81 5.15 1.33 -4.17
CA TRP A 81 4.23 0.99 -3.09
C TRP A 81 4.81 1.33 -1.71
N LEU A 82 6.06 0.95 -1.44
CA LEU A 82 6.73 1.26 -0.18
C LEU A 82 6.90 2.78 0.03
N ALA A 83 7.21 3.52 -1.03
CA ALA A 83 7.27 4.98 -0.99
C ALA A 83 5.90 5.58 -0.65
N HIS A 84 4.84 5.13 -1.33
CA HIS A 84 3.48 5.58 -1.03
C HIS A 84 3.04 5.26 0.39
N LEU A 85 3.35 4.05 0.90
CA LEU A 85 3.06 3.68 2.28
C LEU A 85 3.82 4.57 3.27
N GLY A 86 5.09 4.89 3.00
CA GLY A 86 5.88 5.84 3.77
C GLY A 86 5.21 7.22 3.84
N GLU A 87 4.79 7.76 2.69
CA GLU A 87 4.05 9.03 2.62
C GLU A 87 2.73 9.01 3.41
N GLN A 88 2.06 7.86 3.53
CA GLN A 88 0.87 7.74 4.38
C GLN A 88 1.24 7.73 5.86
N LEU A 89 2.29 6.99 6.25
CA LEU A 89 2.74 6.93 7.64
C LEU A 89 3.27 8.28 8.15
N GLU A 90 3.88 9.09 7.28
CA GLU A 90 4.31 10.46 7.60
C GLU A 90 3.14 11.40 7.97
N ARG A 91 1.89 11.05 7.64
CA ARG A 91 0.70 11.84 8.02
C ARG A 91 0.20 11.55 9.42
N LEU A 92 0.71 10.50 10.07
CA LEU A 92 0.32 10.19 11.43
C LEU A 92 0.77 11.32 12.37
N PRO A 93 -0.03 11.68 13.40
CA PRO A 93 0.30 12.77 14.31
C PRO A 93 1.61 12.55 15.08
N ASP A 94 2.56 13.49 15.08
CA ASP A 94 3.92 13.33 15.65
C ASP A 94 4.00 12.72 17.07
N ASP A 95 2.94 12.87 17.88
CA ASP A 95 2.86 12.29 19.23
C ASP A 95 2.63 10.77 19.25
N TRP A 96 2.22 10.14 18.14
CA TRP A 96 2.00 8.70 18.04
C TRP A 96 3.27 7.90 18.41
N ALA A 97 4.43 8.33 17.91
CA ALA A 97 5.73 7.70 18.16
C ALA A 97 6.24 7.92 19.60
N THR A 98 5.62 8.84 20.35
CA THR A 98 5.92 9.05 21.76
C THR A 98 5.08 8.16 22.68
N VAL A 99 3.94 7.65 22.17
CA VAL A 99 3.01 6.77 22.88
C VAL A 99 3.38 5.30 22.70
N LEU A 100 3.95 4.93 21.56
CA LEU A 100 4.30 3.56 21.22
C LEU A 100 5.82 3.40 21.02
N SER A 101 6.39 2.35 21.59
CA SER A 101 7.76 1.92 21.26
C SER A 101 7.78 1.20 19.89
N ASP A 102 8.92 1.19 19.20
CA ASP A 102 9.11 0.43 17.97
C ASP A 102 8.79 -1.08 18.14
N ASP A 103 9.00 -1.63 19.35
CA ASP A 103 8.71 -3.02 19.69
C ASP A 103 7.25 -3.25 20.16
N ASP A 104 6.44 -2.19 20.24
CA ASP A 104 5.03 -2.30 20.65
C ASP A 104 4.21 -2.99 19.55
N PRO A 105 3.42 -4.04 19.87
CA PRO A 105 2.51 -4.68 18.92
C PRO A 105 1.55 -3.70 18.21
N LEU A 106 1.20 -2.58 18.85
CA LEU A 106 0.37 -1.54 18.24
C LEU A 106 1.10 -0.78 17.13
N THR A 107 2.43 -0.64 17.19
CA THR A 107 3.22 -0.05 16.10
C THR A 107 3.08 -0.89 14.83
N THR A 108 3.16 -2.21 14.96
CA THR A 108 2.92 -3.13 13.84
C THR A 108 1.50 -2.99 13.31
N LEU A 109 0.50 -2.97 14.20
CA LEU A 109 -0.90 -2.81 13.82
C LEU A 109 -1.17 -1.49 13.08
N VAL A 110 -0.51 -0.38 13.46
CA VAL A 110 -0.65 0.91 12.77
C VAL A 110 -0.18 0.81 11.33
N VAL A 111 0.97 0.16 11.10
CA VAL A 111 1.50 -0.06 9.75
C VAL A 111 0.57 -0.95 8.94
N GLU A 112 0.05 -2.03 9.53
CA GLU A 112 -0.89 -2.95 8.86
C GLU A 112 -2.21 -2.28 8.49
N VAL A 113 -2.81 -1.52 9.41
CA VAL A 113 -4.05 -0.76 9.15
C VAL A 113 -3.81 0.32 8.10
N THR A 114 -2.69 1.04 8.17
CA THR A 114 -2.33 2.05 7.17
C THR A 114 -2.17 1.43 5.79
N ALA A 115 -1.45 0.30 5.69
CA ALA A 115 -1.29 -0.43 4.45
C ALA A 115 -2.63 -0.92 3.88
N ALA A 116 -3.51 -1.48 4.72
CA ALA A 116 -4.83 -1.94 4.31
C ALA A 116 -5.71 -0.81 3.75
N LEU A 117 -5.67 0.38 4.35
CA LEU A 117 -6.38 1.56 3.87
C LEU A 117 -5.79 2.10 2.57
N ALA A 118 -4.47 2.20 2.49
CA ALA A 118 -3.77 2.66 1.28
C ALA A 118 -4.00 1.71 0.09
N GLU A 119 -3.99 0.39 0.30
CA GLU A 119 -4.35 -0.62 -0.72
C GLU A 119 -5.80 -0.45 -1.21
N ALA A 120 -6.70 -0.06 -0.32
CA ALA A 120 -8.10 0.23 -0.65
C ALA A 120 -8.31 1.62 -1.30
N GLY A 121 -7.24 2.41 -1.45
CA GLY A 121 -7.31 3.78 -1.98
C GLY A 121 -7.90 4.80 -1.01
N LEU A 122 -7.88 4.50 0.30
CA LEU A 122 -8.32 5.39 1.37
C LEU A 122 -7.10 6.05 2.03
N PRO A 123 -6.80 7.33 1.75
CA PRO A 123 -5.64 7.98 2.32
C PRO A 123 -5.84 8.30 3.82
N LEU A 124 -4.73 8.37 4.55
CA LEU A 124 -4.74 8.95 5.89
C LEU A 124 -4.93 10.47 5.81
N HIS A 125 -5.61 10.99 6.82
CA HIS A 125 -5.78 12.42 7.03
C HIS A 125 -4.44 13.06 7.41
N ASP A 126 -4.06 14.10 6.68
CA ASP A 126 -2.82 14.85 6.85
C ASP A 126 -3.00 16.01 7.85
N SER A 127 -3.21 15.70 9.14
CA SER A 127 -3.60 16.70 10.14
C SER A 127 -2.53 17.78 10.43
N ALA A 128 -1.26 17.49 10.11
CA ALA A 128 -0.13 18.40 10.34
C ALA A 128 0.47 18.96 9.04
N GLY A 129 0.00 18.50 7.88
CA GLY A 129 0.61 18.81 6.60
C GLY A 129 -0.28 19.65 5.67
N PRO A 130 0.20 19.89 4.44
CA PRO A 130 -0.44 20.80 3.50
C PRO A 130 -1.79 20.31 2.96
N SER A 131 -2.18 19.05 3.23
CA SER A 131 -3.44 18.46 2.75
C SER A 131 -4.50 18.29 3.85
N ASP A 132 -4.37 18.97 4.99
CA ASP A 132 -5.32 18.92 6.11
C ASP A 132 -6.78 19.10 5.65
N GLU A 133 -7.04 20.03 4.73
CA GLU A 133 -8.39 20.36 4.26
C GLU A 133 -9.11 19.25 3.48
N VAL A 134 -8.37 18.28 2.91
CA VAL A 134 -8.88 17.28 1.96
C VAL A 134 -9.67 16.17 2.67
N GLY A 135 -9.31 15.86 3.91
CA GLY A 135 -9.85 14.73 4.64
C GLY A 135 -9.12 13.40 4.42
N GLY A 136 -9.55 12.37 5.15
CA GLY A 136 -8.95 11.04 5.14
C GLY A 136 -9.29 10.23 6.39
N ALA A 137 -8.74 9.03 6.49
CA ALA A 137 -8.85 8.22 7.71
C ALA A 137 -7.92 8.77 8.80
N CYS A 138 -8.44 8.92 10.01
CA CYS A 138 -7.64 9.26 11.19
C CYS A 138 -7.39 8.00 12.00
N LEU A 139 -6.14 7.79 12.41
CA LEU A 139 -5.73 6.68 13.27
C LEU A 139 -5.24 7.24 14.60
N ILE A 140 -5.79 6.72 15.69
CA ILE A 140 -5.38 7.08 17.05
C ILE A 140 -5.08 5.77 17.78
N PRO A 141 -3.81 5.43 18.02
CA PRO A 141 -3.47 4.28 18.84
C PRO A 141 -4.04 4.44 20.24
N GLU A 142 -4.71 3.41 20.75
CA GLU A 142 -5.32 3.43 22.06
C GLU A 142 -4.93 2.16 22.84
N PRO A 143 -3.80 2.22 23.58
CA PRO A 143 -3.28 1.09 24.34
C PRO A 143 -4.27 0.49 25.34
N VAL A 144 -5.14 1.30 25.95
CA VAL A 144 -6.14 0.81 26.92
C VAL A 144 -7.19 -0.06 26.24
N LEU A 145 -7.51 0.23 24.98
CA LEU A 145 -8.44 -0.57 24.17
C LEU A 145 -7.73 -1.72 23.45
N GLY A 146 -6.41 -1.80 23.53
CA GLY A 146 -5.59 -2.80 22.84
C GLY A 146 -5.73 -2.73 21.32
N GLY A 147 -5.89 -1.54 20.76
CA GLY A 147 -6.14 -1.36 19.33
C GLY A 147 -5.97 0.07 18.86
N ILE A 148 -6.46 0.34 17.64
CA ILE A 148 -6.43 1.67 17.03
C ILE A 148 -7.86 2.15 16.87
N VAL A 149 -8.15 3.34 17.38
CA VAL A 149 -9.40 4.04 17.06
C VAL A 149 -9.27 4.64 15.67
N VAL A 150 -10.21 4.29 14.80
CA VAL A 150 -10.28 4.74 13.41
C VAL A 150 -11.54 5.55 13.20
N THR A 151 -11.38 6.72 12.61
CA THR A 151 -12.47 7.60 12.17
C THR A 151 -12.18 8.13 10.77
N TRP A 152 -13.18 8.73 10.14
CA TRP A 152 -13.02 9.50 8.92
C TRP A 152 -13.09 10.99 9.22
N ARG A 153 -12.22 11.79 8.64
CA ARG A 153 -12.33 13.25 8.59
C ARG A 153 -12.73 13.67 7.19
N GLN A 154 -13.90 14.29 7.05
CA GLN A 154 -14.38 14.80 5.77
C GLN A 154 -13.64 16.07 5.36
N HIS A 155 -13.56 16.35 4.05
CA HIS A 155 -13.09 17.62 3.52
C HIS A 155 -13.77 18.84 4.19
N ASP A 156 -13.03 19.93 4.39
CA ASP A 156 -13.53 21.18 5.00
C ASP A 156 -14.78 21.75 4.33
N ARG A 157 -14.92 21.60 3.02
CA ARG A 157 -16.12 22.04 2.29
C ARG A 157 -17.40 21.38 2.82
N MET A 158 -17.30 20.17 3.38
CA MET A 158 -18.40 19.48 4.04
C MET A 158 -18.47 19.75 5.54
N SER A 159 -17.36 19.60 6.26
CA SER A 159 -17.36 19.60 7.74
C SER A 159 -17.32 21.01 8.34
N VAL A 160 -16.52 21.91 7.77
CA VAL A 160 -16.25 23.27 8.27
C VAL A 160 -17.13 24.29 7.56
N ASP A 161 -17.00 24.40 6.24
CA ASP A 161 -17.74 25.37 5.42
C ASP A 161 -19.22 25.00 5.30
N ARG A 162 -19.53 23.71 5.48
CA ARG A 162 -20.89 23.16 5.45
C ARG A 162 -21.66 23.60 4.21
N VAL A 163 -21.00 23.54 3.04
CA VAL A 163 -21.56 23.98 1.75
C VAL A 163 -22.90 23.29 1.45
N HIS A 164 -23.11 22.09 1.98
CA HIS A 164 -24.34 21.30 1.81
C HIS A 164 -25.20 21.20 3.09
N GLY A 165 -24.85 21.92 4.14
CA GLY A 165 -25.55 21.91 5.42
C GLY A 165 -25.18 20.73 6.34
N LEU A 166 -25.72 20.76 7.56
CA LEU A 166 -25.35 19.84 8.64
C LEU A 166 -25.83 18.40 8.42
N ALA A 167 -27.04 18.22 7.88
CA ALA A 167 -27.62 16.89 7.74
C ALA A 167 -26.86 16.03 6.70
N PRO A 168 -26.51 16.52 5.50
CA PRO A 168 -25.64 15.77 4.59
C PRO A 168 -24.25 15.50 5.18
N ALA A 169 -23.64 16.45 5.89
CA ALA A 169 -22.34 16.23 6.55
C ALA A 169 -22.40 15.08 7.56
N ALA A 170 -23.42 15.06 8.43
CA ALA A 170 -23.60 13.96 9.38
C ALA A 170 -23.82 12.60 8.70
N LEU A 171 -24.61 12.56 7.62
CA LEU A 171 -24.87 11.31 6.89
C LEU A 171 -23.60 10.79 6.21
N VAL A 172 -22.87 11.65 5.50
CA VAL A 172 -21.60 11.28 4.86
C VAL A 172 -20.61 10.80 5.92
N GLN A 173 -20.62 11.37 7.13
CA GLN A 173 -19.69 11.01 8.20
C GLN A 173 -19.95 9.58 8.66
N GLN A 174 -21.22 9.24 8.86
CA GLN A 174 -21.65 7.89 9.20
C GLN A 174 -21.32 6.88 8.11
N VAL A 175 -21.58 7.23 6.84
CA VAL A 175 -21.28 6.38 5.69
C VAL A 175 -19.78 6.12 5.59
N MET A 176 -18.94 7.15 5.69
CA MET A 176 -17.49 6.98 5.56
C MET A 176 -16.87 6.22 6.73
N ASN A 177 -17.31 6.49 7.97
CA ASN A 177 -16.88 5.72 9.14
C ASN A 177 -17.20 4.22 8.97
N ARG A 178 -18.39 3.90 8.44
CA ARG A 178 -18.77 2.51 8.15
C ARG A 178 -17.95 1.92 7.02
N ALA A 179 -17.74 2.65 5.93
CA ALA A 179 -16.96 2.17 4.79
C ALA A 179 -15.53 1.81 5.20
N VAL A 180 -14.88 2.66 6.00
CA VAL A 180 -13.54 2.39 6.56
C VAL A 180 -13.55 1.12 7.42
N ALA A 181 -14.56 0.96 8.28
CA ALA A 181 -14.71 -0.23 9.12
C ALA A 181 -14.91 -1.50 8.30
N ASP A 182 -15.78 -1.47 7.30
CA ASP A 182 -16.09 -2.61 6.43
C ASP A 182 -14.87 -3.03 5.60
N VAL A 183 -14.09 -2.07 5.10
CA VAL A 183 -12.82 -2.33 4.41
C VAL A 183 -11.84 -3.06 5.34
N LEU A 184 -11.67 -2.59 6.57
CA LEU A 184 -10.75 -3.20 7.53
C LEU A 184 -11.23 -4.60 7.96
N ALA A 185 -12.52 -4.77 8.20
CA ALA A 185 -13.10 -6.09 8.48
C ALA A 185 -12.88 -7.06 7.30
N ALA A 186 -13.10 -6.60 6.06
CA ALA A 186 -12.85 -7.40 4.85
C ALA A 186 -11.36 -7.75 4.66
N ARG A 187 -10.44 -6.93 5.19
CA ARG A 187 -9.00 -7.22 5.21
C ARG A 187 -8.58 -8.16 6.35
N GLY A 188 -9.51 -8.52 7.24
CA GLY A 188 -9.33 -9.54 8.27
C GLY A 188 -9.18 -8.99 9.69
N PHE A 189 -9.26 -7.68 9.91
CA PHE A 189 -9.14 -7.10 11.26
C PHE A 189 -10.41 -7.34 12.08
N LEU A 190 -10.25 -7.37 13.41
CA LEU A 190 -11.38 -7.30 14.34
C LEU A 190 -11.79 -5.83 14.50
N VAL A 191 -13.05 -5.51 14.19
CA VAL A 191 -13.55 -4.13 14.16
C VAL A 191 -14.80 -3.99 15.02
N ASP A 192 -14.71 -3.20 16.09
CA ASP A 192 -15.82 -2.91 17.00
C ASP A 192 -16.25 -1.44 16.89
N ALA A 193 -17.56 -1.18 16.99
CA ALA A 193 -18.06 0.19 17.03
C ALA A 193 -17.58 0.94 18.29
N PHE A 194 -17.23 2.22 18.14
CA PHE A 194 -16.75 3.09 19.20
C PHE A 194 -17.46 4.44 19.21
N GLY A 195 -17.59 5.06 20.39
CA GLY A 195 -18.17 6.40 20.53
C GLY A 195 -19.59 6.53 19.96
N GLY A 196 -20.45 5.52 20.13
CA GLY A 196 -21.79 5.51 19.54
C GLY A 196 -21.79 5.38 18.01
N ALA A 197 -20.84 4.64 17.44
CA ALA A 197 -20.60 4.46 16.00
C ALA A 197 -20.08 5.72 15.27
N SER A 198 -19.50 6.67 16.02
CA SER A 198 -18.75 7.80 15.46
C SER A 198 -17.30 7.43 15.07
N GLY A 199 -16.84 6.25 15.48
CA GLY A 199 -15.56 5.64 15.12
C GLY A 199 -15.59 4.14 15.37
N HIS A 200 -14.47 3.48 15.12
CA HIS A 200 -14.33 2.03 15.29
C HIS A 200 -12.99 1.72 15.95
N VAL A 201 -12.93 0.72 16.82
CA VAL A 201 -11.67 0.19 17.34
C VAL A 201 -11.27 -1.01 16.50
N VAL A 202 -10.03 -1.00 16.02
CA VAL A 202 -9.45 -2.01 15.15
C VAL A 202 -8.36 -2.75 15.89
N ARG A 203 -8.38 -4.09 15.82
CA ARG A 203 -7.41 -4.98 16.47
C ARG A 203 -6.91 -6.05 15.51
N PRO A 204 -5.75 -6.69 15.79
CA PRO A 204 -5.30 -7.83 15.01
C PRO A 204 -6.32 -8.96 15.06
N ALA A 205 -6.39 -9.77 14.00
CA ALA A 205 -7.04 -11.07 14.10
C ALA A 205 -6.25 -11.95 15.09
N ALA A 206 -6.97 -12.77 15.87
CA ALA A 206 -6.37 -13.76 16.76
C ALA A 206 -5.70 -14.91 15.98
#